data_AF-A0A0S7ZCK9-F1
#
_entry.id   AF-A0A0S7ZCK9-F1
#
_cell.length_a   1.000
_cell.length_b   1.000
_cell.length_c   1.000
_cell.angle_alpha   90.00
_cell.angle_beta   90.00
_cell.angle_gamma   90.00
#
_symmetry.space_group_name_H-M   'P 1'
#
loop_
_entity.id
_entity.type
_entity.pdbx_description
1 polymer ?
#
loop_
_entity_poly.entity_id
_entity_poly.type
_entity_poly.pdbx_seq_one_letter_code
_entity_poly.pdbx_strand_id
1 'polypeptide(L)'
;MNKRALCLITLTTASLAPNIAAQHPAPQRPFGTLREQAQQQQQWLAVRLDSVLPQLMRQHGVDMWVVAMREYNEDPVFRALVSPTTFAARRRTIYILFDRGPEHGLERLALGGSSQGGLYEAVRGTQQAPDGRQRELWGRDQWTLFADMVRERDP
;
A
#
# COMPACT_ATOMS: atom_id res chain seq x y z
N MET A 1 80.01 -15.27 51.30
CA MET A 1 79.63 -14.05 50.56
C MET A 1 78.24 -14.30 49.97
N ASN A 2 77.20 -13.83 50.65
CA ASN A 2 75.80 -14.18 50.38
C ASN A 2 75.18 -13.19 49.39
N LYS A 3 74.59 -13.66 48.29
CA LYS A 3 73.65 -12.88 47.48
C LYS A 3 72.33 -13.64 47.43
N ARG A 4 71.35 -13.20 48.22
CA ARG A 4 69.95 -13.64 48.13
C ARG A 4 69.25 -12.77 47.09
N ALA A 5 68.84 -13.37 45.97
CA ALA A 5 67.96 -12.72 45.01
C ALA A 5 66.51 -12.92 45.47
N LEU A 6 65.82 -11.82 45.77
CA LEU A 6 64.40 -11.80 46.14
C LEU A 6 63.59 -11.57 44.86
N CYS A 7 62.86 -12.57 44.41
CA CYS A 7 62.00 -12.48 43.22
C CYS A 7 60.62 -11.95 43.66
N LEU A 8 60.28 -10.71 43.29
CA LEU A 8 58.96 -10.12 43.54
C LEU A 8 57.98 -10.68 42.51
N ILE A 9 57.00 -11.47 42.96
CA ILE A 9 55.90 -11.94 42.11
C ILE A 9 54.78 -10.89 42.21
N THR A 10 54.61 -10.08 41.17
CA THR A 10 53.47 -9.16 41.02
C THR A 10 52.25 -9.95 40.55
N LEU A 11 51.26 -10.10 41.43
CA LEU A 11 49.98 -10.76 41.11
C LEU A 11 49.06 -9.75 40.42
N THR A 12 48.94 -9.80 39.10
CA THR A 12 47.98 -9.02 38.32
C THR A 12 46.59 -9.67 38.40
N THR A 13 45.70 -9.10 39.22
CA THR A 13 44.28 -9.49 39.26
C THR A 13 43.55 -8.92 38.05
N ALA A 14 43.30 -9.76 37.03
CA ALA A 14 42.43 -9.41 35.91
C ALA A 14 40.97 -9.34 36.40
N SER A 15 40.40 -8.14 36.42
CA SER A 15 38.99 -7.93 36.72
C SER A 15 38.14 -8.35 35.52
N LEU A 16 37.49 -9.51 35.60
CA LEU A 16 36.43 -9.92 34.68
C LEU A 16 35.17 -9.11 35.02
N ALA A 17 35.00 -7.95 34.41
CA ALA A 17 33.73 -7.26 34.43
C ALA A 17 32.71 -8.12 33.64
N PRO A 18 31.55 -8.49 34.23
CA PRO A 18 30.53 -9.21 33.49
C PRO A 18 30.04 -8.32 32.36
N ASN A 19 30.11 -8.85 31.13
CA ASN A 19 29.53 -8.20 29.98
C ASN A 19 28.01 -8.34 30.08
N ILE A 20 27.35 -7.41 30.78
CA ILE A 20 25.89 -7.34 30.83
C ILE A 20 25.44 -6.78 29.48
N ALA A 21 25.38 -7.64 28.48
CA ALA A 21 24.61 -7.34 27.28
C ALA A 21 23.16 -7.15 27.73
N ALA A 22 22.67 -5.91 27.68
CA ALA A 22 21.27 -5.63 27.95
C ALA A 22 20.43 -6.47 26.98
N GLN A 23 19.74 -7.50 27.48
CA GLN A 23 18.74 -8.22 26.71
C GLN A 23 17.47 -7.40 26.74
N HIS A 24 17.19 -6.72 25.64
CA HIS A 24 15.97 -5.93 25.50
C HIS A 24 14.87 -6.97 25.25
N PRO A 25 13.81 -7.05 26.07
CA PRO A 25 12.72 -7.98 25.79
C PRO A 25 12.16 -7.65 24.41
N ALA A 26 11.86 -8.69 23.63
CA ALA A 26 11.28 -8.50 22.31
C ALA A 26 10.01 -7.63 22.44
N PRO A 27 9.80 -6.65 21.54
CA PRO A 27 8.65 -5.78 21.61
C PRO A 27 7.37 -6.62 21.53
N GLN A 28 6.46 -6.44 22.49
CA GLN A 28 5.16 -7.09 22.45
C GLN A 28 4.35 -6.58 21.26
N ARG A 29 3.79 -7.51 20.47
CA ARG A 29 2.99 -7.21 19.28
C ARG A 29 1.67 -7.97 19.34
N PRO A 30 0.70 -7.53 20.17
CA PRO A 30 -0.57 -8.24 20.36
C PRO A 30 -1.39 -8.37 19.06
N PHE A 31 -1.15 -7.50 18.08
CA PHE A 31 -1.79 -7.52 16.77
C PHE A 31 -0.85 -7.98 15.64
N GLY A 32 0.24 -8.67 15.98
CA GLY A 32 1.26 -9.10 15.03
C GLY A 32 2.12 -7.94 14.49
N THR A 33 2.96 -8.27 13.51
CA THR A 33 3.81 -7.34 12.77
C THR A 33 3.00 -6.45 11.84
N LEU A 34 3.59 -5.32 11.41
CA LEU A 34 2.95 -4.43 10.43
C LEU A 34 2.64 -5.12 9.09
N ARG A 35 3.42 -6.15 8.72
CA ARG A 35 3.14 -6.94 7.51
C ARG A 35 1.89 -7.80 7.67
N GLU A 36 1.73 -8.47 8.81
CA GLU A 36 0.54 -9.27 9.11
C GLU A 36 -0.71 -8.37 9.20
N GLN A 37 -0.58 -7.21 9.84
CA GLN A 37 -1.67 -6.22 9.90
C GLN A 37 -2.05 -5.71 8.50
N ALA A 38 -1.07 -5.42 7.64
CA ALA A 38 -1.33 -5.00 6.27
C ALA A 38 -2.02 -6.11 5.46
N GLN A 39 -1.64 -7.37 5.64
CA GLN A 39 -2.31 -8.49 4.99
C GLN A 39 -3.78 -8.60 5.45
N GLN A 40 -4.04 -8.45 6.75
CA GLN A 40 -5.40 -8.47 7.29
C GLN A 40 -6.25 -7.32 6.75
N GLN A 41 -5.70 -6.10 6.72
CA GLN A 41 -6.38 -4.92 6.18
C GLN A 41 -6.64 -5.05 4.66
N GLN A 42 -5.72 -5.67 3.92
CA GLN A 42 -5.91 -5.95 2.49
C GLN A 42 -7.10 -6.89 2.26
N GLN A 43 -7.29 -7.91 3.11
CA GLN A 43 -8.47 -8.79 3.04
C GLN A 43 -9.77 -8.02 3.34
N TRP A 44 -9.76 -7.12 4.33
CA TRP A 44 -10.92 -6.28 4.61
C TRP A 44 -11.26 -5.33 3.48
N LEU A 45 -10.25 -4.77 2.81
CA LEU A 45 -10.44 -3.97 1.60
C LEU A 45 -11.11 -4.80 0.49
N ALA A 46 -10.67 -6.04 0.27
CA ALA A 46 -11.29 -6.93 -0.71
C ALA A 46 -12.78 -7.13 -0.39
N VAL A 47 -13.12 -7.55 0.84
CA VAL A 47 -14.51 -7.71 1.29
C VAL A 47 -15.35 -6.45 1.06
N ARG A 48 -14.80 -5.28 1.39
CA ARG A 48 -15.48 -3.99 1.20
C ARG A 48 -15.81 -3.74 -0.26
N LEU A 49 -14.86 -3.97 -1.17
CA LEU A 49 -15.06 -3.73 -2.60
C LEU A 49 -15.92 -4.82 -3.27
N ASP A 50 -15.83 -6.07 -2.79
CA ASP A 50 -16.55 -7.23 -3.35
C ASP A 50 -18.02 -7.27 -2.94
N SER A 51 -18.34 -6.87 -1.71
CA SER A 51 -19.67 -7.08 -1.14
C SER A 51 -20.35 -5.83 -0.63
N VAL A 52 -19.64 -4.97 0.12
CA VAL A 52 -20.26 -3.83 0.81
C VAL A 52 -20.57 -2.70 -0.16
N LEU A 53 -19.56 -2.26 -0.91
CA LEU A 53 -19.69 -1.12 -1.81
C LEU A 53 -20.74 -1.36 -2.92
N PRO A 54 -20.80 -2.52 -3.60
CA PRO A 54 -21.80 -2.75 -4.65
C PRO A 54 -23.23 -2.79 -4.11
N GLN A 55 -23.43 -3.25 -2.87
CA GLN A 55 -24.74 -3.20 -2.21
C GLN A 55 -25.15 -1.75 -1.92
N LEU A 56 -24.24 -0.93 -1.40
CA LEU A 56 -24.51 0.49 -1.13
C LEU A 56 -24.80 1.27 -2.40
N MET A 57 -24.02 1.04 -3.46
CA MET A 57 -24.24 1.66 -4.77
C MET A 57 -25.65 1.37 -5.30
N ARG A 58 -26.07 0.10 -5.31
CA ARG A 58 -27.43 -0.30 -5.72
C ARG A 58 -28.52 0.27 -4.84
N GLN A 59 -28.33 0.24 -3.52
CA GLN A 59 -29.29 0.81 -2.56
C GLN A 59 -29.57 2.29 -2.82
N HIS A 60 -28.57 3.02 -3.32
CA HIS A 60 -28.67 4.47 -3.58
C HIS A 60 -28.84 4.82 -5.06
N GLY A 61 -29.01 3.84 -5.95
CA GLY A 61 -29.16 4.08 -7.40
C GLY A 61 -27.93 4.74 -8.02
N VAL A 62 -26.72 4.30 -7.65
CA VAL A 62 -25.45 4.78 -8.20
C VAL A 62 -24.85 3.69 -9.08
N ASP A 63 -24.97 3.84 -10.39
CA ASP A 63 -24.42 2.88 -11.35
C ASP A 63 -22.89 2.97 -11.46
N MET A 64 -22.35 4.19 -11.40
CA MET A 64 -20.92 4.45 -11.43
C MET A 64 -20.50 5.48 -10.38
N TRP A 65 -19.46 5.15 -9.60
CA TRP A 65 -18.80 6.08 -8.69
C TRP A 65 -17.38 6.40 -9.16
N VAL A 66 -17.12 7.68 -9.42
CA VAL A 66 -15.81 8.18 -9.84
C VAL A 66 -15.16 8.95 -8.70
N VAL A 67 -13.92 8.57 -8.37
CA VAL A 67 -13.12 9.27 -7.35
C VAL A 67 -11.85 9.79 -8.03
N ALA A 68 -11.87 11.07 -8.40
CA ALA A 68 -10.75 11.76 -9.04
C ALA A 68 -10.02 12.62 -8.02
N MET A 69 -8.71 12.41 -7.88
CA MET A 69 -7.91 13.09 -6.84
C MET A 69 -6.49 13.38 -7.31
N ARG A 70 -5.76 14.16 -6.50
CA ARG A 70 -4.36 14.47 -6.74
C ARG A 70 -3.50 14.00 -5.57
N GLU A 71 -2.24 13.73 -5.85
CA GLU A 71 -1.23 13.47 -4.83
C GLU A 71 -1.20 14.61 -3.79
N TYR A 72 -1.31 14.25 -2.51
CA TYR A 72 -1.42 15.17 -1.36
C TYR A 72 -2.70 16.02 -1.33
N ASN A 73 -3.68 15.69 -2.16
CA ASN A 73 -5.03 16.25 -2.15
C ASN A 73 -6.02 15.14 -2.51
N GLU A 74 -5.97 14.08 -1.71
CA GLU A 74 -6.81 12.91 -1.83
C GLU A 74 -8.27 13.21 -1.43
N ASP A 75 -9.20 12.51 -2.07
CA ASP A 75 -10.59 12.53 -1.64
C ASP A 75 -10.72 11.99 -0.20
N PRO A 76 -11.64 12.50 0.64
CA PRO A 76 -11.89 11.97 1.97
C PRO A 76 -12.09 10.44 2.03
N VAL A 77 -12.62 9.83 0.97
CA VAL A 77 -12.84 8.37 0.92
C VAL A 77 -11.59 7.57 0.52
N PHE A 78 -10.50 8.22 0.11
CA PHE A 78 -9.32 7.55 -0.45
C PHE A 78 -8.80 6.39 0.41
N ARG A 79 -8.62 6.62 1.72
CA ARG A 79 -8.10 5.59 2.65
C ARG A 79 -9.00 4.36 2.77
N ALA A 80 -10.29 4.48 2.46
CA ALA A 80 -11.21 3.34 2.46
C ALA A 80 -11.13 2.50 1.19
N LEU A 81 -10.55 3.04 0.11
CA LEU A 81 -10.53 2.46 -1.24
C LEU A 81 -9.16 1.89 -1.64
N VAL A 82 -8.11 2.12 -0.86
CA VAL A 82 -6.73 1.76 -1.21
C VAL A 82 -6.11 0.72 -0.29
N SER A 83 -5.14 -0.02 -0.83
CA SER A 83 -4.32 -0.97 -0.08
C SER A 83 -3.65 -0.29 1.12
N PRO A 84 -3.51 -0.95 2.28
CA PRO A 84 -2.88 -0.38 3.47
C PRO A 84 -1.41 0.00 3.28
N THR A 85 -0.77 -0.49 2.21
CA THR A 85 0.61 -0.12 1.84
C THR A 85 0.67 1.10 0.92
N THR A 86 -0.47 1.64 0.48
CA THR A 86 -0.55 2.86 -0.33
C THR A 86 -0.48 4.09 0.57
N PHE A 87 0.56 4.89 0.38
CA PHE A 87 0.78 6.09 1.19
C PHE A 87 -0.06 7.30 0.72
N ALA A 88 -0.07 7.55 -0.59
CA ALA A 88 -0.73 8.70 -1.23
C ALA A 88 -1.17 8.32 -2.65
N ALA A 89 -2.08 9.11 -3.23
CA ALA A 89 -2.36 9.03 -4.65
C ALA A 89 -1.10 9.37 -5.46
N ARG A 90 -1.00 8.91 -6.70
CA ARG A 90 0.13 9.26 -7.59
C ARG A 90 -0.32 10.28 -8.60
N ARG A 91 0.30 11.47 -8.62
CA ARG A 91 -0.03 12.59 -9.51
C ARG A 91 -1.52 12.92 -9.57
N ARG A 92 -2.23 12.39 -10.58
CA ARG A 92 -3.69 12.35 -10.68
C ARG A 92 -4.10 10.88 -10.75
N THR A 93 -4.87 10.45 -9.78
CA THR A 93 -5.48 9.12 -9.76
C THR A 93 -6.98 9.28 -9.93
N ILE A 94 -7.56 8.54 -10.86
CA ILE A 94 -9.02 8.45 -11.03
C ILE A 94 -9.39 6.99 -10.83
N TYR A 95 -10.15 6.70 -9.77
CA TYR A 95 -10.80 5.41 -9.60
C TYR A 95 -12.18 5.45 -10.24
N ILE A 96 -12.50 4.42 -11.03
CA ILE A 96 -13.83 4.19 -11.59
C ILE A 96 -14.35 2.90 -10.99
N LEU A 97 -15.49 2.98 -10.33
CA LEU A 97 -16.18 1.86 -9.69
C LEU A 97 -17.53 1.75 -10.38
N PHE A 98 -17.72 0.73 -11.21
CA PHE A 98 -18.94 0.55 -12.00
C PHE A 98 -19.64 -0.73 -11.57
N ASP A 99 -20.88 -0.61 -11.10
CA ASP A 99 -21.68 -1.76 -10.70
C ASP A 99 -22.25 -2.44 -11.94
N ARG A 100 -21.79 -3.66 -12.21
CA ARG A 100 -22.26 -4.46 -13.35
C ARG A 100 -23.44 -5.36 -12.98
N GLY A 101 -24.08 -5.06 -11.86
CA GLY A 101 -25.19 -5.83 -11.32
C GLY A 101 -24.77 -7.04 -10.47
N PRO A 102 -25.75 -7.74 -9.88
CA PRO A 102 -25.52 -8.77 -8.88
C PRO A 102 -24.60 -9.92 -9.32
N GLU A 103 -24.70 -10.32 -10.59
CA GLU A 103 -23.97 -11.48 -11.14
C GLU A 103 -22.52 -11.16 -11.53
N HIS A 104 -22.22 -9.88 -11.81
CA HIS A 104 -20.92 -9.46 -12.32
C HIS A 104 -20.12 -8.62 -11.32
N GLY A 105 -20.79 -8.10 -10.28
CA GLY A 105 -20.16 -7.32 -9.22
C GLY A 105 -19.59 -6.00 -9.73
N LEU A 106 -18.53 -5.54 -9.07
CA LEU A 106 -17.95 -4.23 -9.29
C LEU A 106 -16.75 -4.29 -10.22
N GLU A 107 -16.83 -3.60 -11.35
CA GLU A 107 -15.65 -3.27 -12.15
C GLU A 107 -14.87 -2.14 -11.46
N ARG A 108 -13.54 -2.30 -11.36
CA ARG A 108 -12.67 -1.42 -10.58
C ARG A 108 -11.46 -1.02 -11.40
N LEU A 109 -11.47 0.20 -11.91
CA LEU A 109 -10.40 0.72 -12.75
C LEU A 109 -9.61 1.80 -12.00
N ALA A 110 -8.30 1.81 -12.20
CA ALA A 110 -7.39 2.80 -11.66
C ALA A 110 -6.61 3.49 -12.78
N LEU A 111 -6.99 4.72 -13.12
CA LEU A 111 -6.29 5.54 -14.13
C LEU A 111 -5.25 6.39 -13.44
N GLY A 112 -3.97 6.20 -13.77
CA GLY A 112 -2.84 6.88 -13.12
C GLY A 112 -2.55 6.41 -11.69
N GLY A 113 -3.30 5.42 -11.19
CA GLY A 113 -3.11 4.76 -9.90
C GLY A 113 -2.42 3.40 -10.00
N SER A 114 -2.31 2.70 -8.87
CA SER A 114 -1.80 1.31 -8.83
C SER A 114 -2.96 0.32 -8.81
N SER A 115 -2.66 -0.99 -8.92
CA SER A 115 -3.67 -2.05 -8.80
C SER A 115 -4.19 -2.25 -7.37
N GLN A 116 -3.69 -1.49 -6.40
CA GLN A 116 -4.05 -1.59 -4.98
C GLN A 116 -3.92 -3.02 -4.43
N GLY A 117 -2.82 -3.70 -4.77
CA GLY A 117 -2.61 -5.09 -4.39
C GLY A 117 -3.43 -6.10 -5.20
N GLY A 118 -3.75 -5.77 -6.46
CA GLY A 118 -4.48 -6.63 -7.38
C GLY A 118 -6.00 -6.51 -7.32
N LEU A 119 -6.54 -5.55 -6.56
CA LEU A 119 -7.98 -5.32 -6.44
C LEU A 119 -8.56 -4.39 -7.49
N TYR A 120 -7.70 -3.65 -8.21
CA TYR A 120 -8.07 -2.76 -9.31
C TYR A 120 -7.29 -3.14 -10.55
N GLU A 121 -7.92 -2.98 -11.71
CA GLU A 121 -7.22 -2.96 -12.98
C GLU A 121 -6.53 -1.61 -13.17
N ALA A 122 -5.19 -1.63 -13.16
CA ALA A 122 -4.40 -0.43 -13.39
C ALA A 122 -4.32 -0.11 -14.89
N VAL A 123 -5.10 0.88 -15.31
CA VAL A 123 -5.19 1.31 -16.70
C VAL A 123 -3.95 2.13 -17.06
N ARG A 124 -3.22 1.68 -18.08
CA ARG A 124 -1.99 2.32 -18.57
C ARG A 124 -2.22 2.90 -19.96
N GLY A 125 -1.41 3.91 -20.32
CA GLY A 125 -1.45 4.49 -21.65
C GLY A 125 -1.09 3.45 -22.72
N THR A 126 -1.76 3.52 -23.86
CA THR A 126 -1.54 2.61 -25.02
C THR A 126 -0.26 2.94 -25.79
N GLN A 127 0.30 4.15 -25.62
CA GLN A 127 1.52 4.56 -26.28
C GLN A 127 2.75 4.03 -25.55
N GLN A 128 3.62 3.35 -26.30
CA GLN A 128 4.96 2.99 -25.83
C GLN A 128 5.91 4.16 -26.07
N ALA A 129 6.80 4.41 -25.12
CA ALA A 129 7.92 5.31 -25.30
C ALA A 129 8.92 4.68 -26.29
N PRO A 130 9.78 5.48 -26.95
CA PRO A 130 10.80 4.97 -27.87
C PRO A 130 11.75 3.92 -27.26
N ASP A 131 11.84 3.87 -25.93
CA ASP A 131 12.63 2.91 -25.16
C ASP A 131 11.86 1.61 -24.79
N GLY A 132 10.66 1.42 -25.35
CA GLY A 132 9.81 0.26 -25.11
C GLY A 132 9.03 0.29 -23.79
N ARG A 133 9.21 1.30 -22.92
CA ARG A 133 8.41 1.43 -21.70
C ARG A 133 7.03 1.97 -22.03
N GLN A 134 5.98 1.42 -21.41
CA GLN A 134 4.65 2.03 -21.52
C GLN A 134 4.68 3.44 -20.93
N ARG A 135 4.18 4.41 -21.70
CA ARG A 135 4.07 5.79 -21.21
C ARG A 135 3.02 5.84 -20.11
N GLU A 136 3.33 6.65 -19.09
CA GLU A 136 2.36 6.96 -18.06
C GLU A 136 1.15 7.68 -18.67
N LEU A 137 -0.05 7.37 -18.20
CA LEU A 137 -1.28 8.05 -18.60
C LEU A 137 -1.38 9.37 -17.81
N TRP A 138 -1.22 10.52 -18.48
CA TRP A 138 -1.18 11.82 -17.82
C TRP A 138 -1.86 12.92 -18.64
N GLY A 139 -2.19 14.03 -17.98
CA GLY A 139 -2.66 15.23 -18.66
C GLY A 139 -4.02 15.05 -19.35
N ARG A 140 -4.10 15.47 -20.63
CA ARG A 140 -5.33 15.43 -21.43
C ARG A 140 -5.71 14.00 -21.81
N ASP A 141 -4.74 13.16 -22.14
CA ASP A 141 -4.97 11.78 -22.58
C ASP A 141 -5.66 10.96 -21.49
N GLN A 142 -5.33 11.21 -20.22
CA GLN A 142 -6.01 10.59 -19.08
C GLN A 142 -7.49 10.96 -19.01
N TRP A 143 -7.84 12.24 -19.25
CA TRP A 143 -9.22 12.70 -19.24
C TRP A 143 -10.01 12.21 -20.45
N THR A 144 -9.38 12.15 -21.63
CA THR A 144 -10.00 11.58 -22.83
C THR A 144 -10.34 10.12 -22.59
N LEU A 145 -9.38 9.31 -22.10
CA LEU A 145 -9.61 7.90 -21.81
C LEU A 145 -10.69 7.70 -20.74
N PHE A 146 -10.67 8.51 -19.67
CA PHE A 146 -11.74 8.51 -18.67
C PHE A 146 -13.12 8.74 -19.32
N ALA A 147 -13.24 9.77 -20.16
CA ALA A 147 -14.52 10.09 -20.80
C ALA A 147 -14.98 8.99 -21.77
N ASP A 148 -14.05 8.36 -22.48
CA ASP A 148 -14.35 7.22 -23.36
C ASP A 148 -14.87 6.02 -22.55
N MET A 149 -14.21 5.70 -21.43
CA MET A 149 -14.63 4.61 -20.53
C MET A 149 -16.01 4.84 -19.92
N VAL A 150 -16.33 6.08 -19.54
CA VAL A 150 -17.67 6.44 -19.04
C VAL A 150 -18.71 6.27 -20.14
N ARG A 151 -18.46 6.78 -21.34
CA ARG A 151 -19.41 6.67 -22.48
C ARG A 151 -19.65 5.23 -22.92
N GLU A 152 -18.62 4.39 -22.87
CA GLU A 152 -18.72 2.97 -23.23
C GLU A 152 -19.64 2.19 -22.26
N ARG A 153 -19.66 2.58 -20.98
CA ARG A 153 -20.41 1.89 -19.93
C ARG A 153 -21.86 2.35 -19.82
N ASP A 154 -22.16 3.56 -20.32
CA ASP A 154 -23.49 4.19 -20.27
C ASP A 154 -24.16 4.04 -18.89
N PRO A 155 -23.50 4.52 -17.82
CA PRO A 155 -23.99 4.36 -16.45
C PRO A 155 -25.22 5.20 -16.16
#